data_AF-A0AAX6DVB0-F1
#
_entry.id   AF-A0AAX6DVB0-F1
#
_cell.length_a   1.000
_cell.length_b   1.000
_cell.length_c   1.000
_cell.angle_alpha   90.00
_cell.angle_beta   90.00
_cell.angle_gamma   90.00
#
_symmetry.space_group_name_H-M   'P 1'
#
loop_
_entity.id
_entity.type
_entity.pdbx_description
1 polymer ?
#
loop_
_entity_poly.entity_id
_entity_poly.type
_entity_poly.pdbx_seq_one_letter_code
_entity_poly.pdbx_strand_id
1 'polypeptide(L)'
;MAAAAERYLSPLLFVSFLSLLLLLSALSGFTASYYVFLSHLPSPSLLRRGPASPASFAYFVTSSSGDSARILRLLLAIYHPRNRYLIHLSPDSSDLERSRLAVSVRAAIPAARVFENVDVMGRPDQVTHMGSSALASTLHAAAVMLRLDGGWDWFVTLSAADYPLLTQDDMIHVFSSVPRDLNFIDHTSDLGWKEVHRVQPVIVDAAIYLRRRSSYFQATEKRKTPDAFKFFTGILLTMGHSEPTLY
;
A
#
# COMPACT_ATOMS: atom_id res chain seq x y z
N MET A 1 50.94 38.95 10.23
CA MET A 1 49.91 38.09 9.60
C MET A 1 48.51 38.20 10.23
N ALA A 2 48.36 38.59 11.52
CA ALA A 2 47.03 38.71 12.15
C ALA A 2 46.16 39.89 11.67
N ALA A 3 46.75 41.02 11.28
CA ALA A 3 46.02 42.24 10.93
C ALA A 3 45.20 42.16 9.62
N ALA A 4 45.52 41.21 8.72
CA ALA A 4 44.78 41.04 7.48
C ALA A 4 43.45 40.29 7.68
N ALA A 5 43.36 39.43 8.70
CA ALA A 5 42.17 38.62 8.97
C ALA A 5 41.00 39.44 9.53
N GLU A 6 41.28 40.47 10.34
CA GLU A 6 40.23 41.32 10.92
C GLU A 6 39.51 42.19 9.89
N ARG A 7 40.22 42.64 8.84
CA ARG A 7 39.65 43.50 7.79
C ARG A 7 38.57 42.83 6.96
N TYR A 8 38.58 41.50 6.86
CA TYR A 8 37.61 40.75 6.07
C TYR A 8 36.53 40.09 6.93
N LEU A 9 36.63 40.13 8.26
CA LEU A 9 35.67 39.45 9.14
C LEU A 9 34.26 40.07 9.07
N SER A 10 34.16 41.39 9.09
CA SER A 10 32.87 42.11 9.03
C SER A 10 32.11 41.94 7.70
N PRO A 11 32.72 42.05 6.50
CA PRO A 11 32.00 41.79 5.25
C PRO A 11 31.62 40.31 5.11
N LEU A 12 32.43 39.38 5.63
CA LEU A 12 32.10 37.94 5.58
C LEU A 12 30.89 37.61 6.46
N LEU A 13 30.81 38.19 7.66
CA LEU A 13 29.65 38.07 8.54
C LEU A 13 28.40 38.67 7.90
N PHE A 14 28.52 39.84 7.25
CA PHE A 14 27.41 40.49 6.57
C PHE A 14 26.88 39.65 5.39
N VAL A 15 27.77 39.11 4.55
CA VAL A 15 27.39 38.24 3.43
C VAL A 15 26.78 36.92 3.94
N SER A 16 27.33 36.33 4.99
CA SER A 16 26.78 35.12 5.63
C SER A 16 25.38 35.38 6.19
N PHE A 17 25.18 36.52 6.87
CA PHE A 17 23.89 36.93 7.40
C PHE A 17 22.85 37.16 6.29
N LEU A 18 23.24 37.87 5.22
CA LEU A 18 22.33 38.12 4.08
C LEU A 18 21.99 36.82 3.34
N SER A 19 22.96 35.91 3.18
CA SER A 19 22.76 34.57 2.61
C SER A 19 21.81 33.73 3.46
N LEU A 20 21.97 33.75 4.80
CA LEU A 20 21.06 33.10 5.73
C LEU A 20 19.64 33.69 5.64
N LEU A 21 19.51 35.01 5.50
CA LEU A 21 18.21 35.68 5.41
C LEU A 21 17.49 35.34 4.08
N LEU A 22 18.23 35.26 2.98
CA LEU A 22 17.73 34.79 1.68
C LEU A 22 17.35 33.31 1.70
N LEU A 23 18.14 32.47 2.39
CA LEU A 23 17.81 31.06 2.60
C LEU A 23 16.48 30.94 3.37
N LEU A 24 16.36 31.64 4.50
CA LEU A 24 15.15 31.60 5.33
C LEU A 24 13.92 32.12 4.59
N SER A 25 14.05 33.18 3.78
CA SER A 25 12.94 33.69 2.97
C SER A 25 12.54 32.71 1.86
N ALA A 26 13.50 32.03 1.21
CA ALA A 26 13.21 30.99 0.24
C ALA A 26 12.50 29.78 0.87
N LEU A 27 12.94 29.33 2.05
CA LEU A 27 12.26 28.28 2.81
C LEU A 27 10.84 28.70 3.23
N SER A 28 10.65 29.95 3.64
CA SER A 28 9.34 30.52 3.99
C SER A 28 8.41 30.63 2.77
N GLY A 29 8.92 31.08 1.63
CA GLY A 29 8.14 31.16 0.38
C GLY A 29 7.71 29.77 -0.11
N PHE A 30 8.60 28.78 -0.02
CA PHE A 30 8.29 27.40 -0.38
C PHE A 30 7.21 26.79 0.53
N THR A 31 7.32 27.00 1.84
CA THR A 31 6.31 26.54 2.80
C THR A 31 4.97 27.25 2.61
N ALA A 32 4.96 28.57 2.40
CA ALA A 32 3.73 29.31 2.10
C ALA A 32 3.04 28.80 0.83
N SER A 33 3.81 28.58 -0.24
CA SER A 33 3.30 28.04 -1.51
C SER A 33 2.75 26.62 -1.34
N TYR A 34 3.40 25.81 -0.51
CA TYR A 34 2.94 24.46 -0.16
C TYR A 34 1.61 24.48 0.60
N TYR A 35 1.45 25.36 1.60
CA TYR A 35 0.19 25.50 2.34
C TYR A 35 -0.94 26.05 1.47
N VAL A 36 -0.64 26.97 0.55
CA VAL A 36 -1.61 27.47 -0.44
C VAL A 36 -2.01 26.37 -1.42
N PHE A 37 -1.07 25.57 -1.92
CA PHE A 37 -1.40 24.40 -2.75
C PHE A 37 -2.30 23.40 -2.01
N LEU A 38 -2.00 23.14 -0.73
CA LEU A 38 -2.83 22.27 0.10
C LEU A 38 -4.24 22.83 0.34
N SER A 39 -4.39 24.15 0.50
CA SER A 39 -5.71 24.77 0.68
C SER A 39 -6.55 24.79 -0.60
N HIS A 40 -5.92 24.67 -1.77
CA HIS A 40 -6.60 24.48 -3.05
C HIS A 40 -7.03 23.04 -3.35
N LEU A 41 -6.55 22.05 -2.58
CA LEU A 41 -7.04 20.69 -2.74
C LEU A 41 -8.51 20.59 -2.35
N PRO A 42 -9.33 19.85 -3.10
CA PRO A 42 -10.73 19.68 -2.77
C PRO A 42 -10.87 19.05 -1.37
N SER A 43 -11.86 19.51 -0.60
CA SER A 43 -12.17 18.90 0.69
C SER A 43 -12.50 17.42 0.49
N PRO A 44 -12.03 16.51 1.38
CA PRO A 44 -12.43 15.10 1.37
C PRO A 44 -13.95 14.91 1.36
N SER A 45 -14.70 15.84 1.96
CA SER A 45 -16.17 15.87 1.98
C SER A 45 -16.83 16.00 0.61
N LEU A 46 -16.12 16.49 -0.41
CA LEU A 46 -16.63 16.63 -1.78
C LEU A 46 -16.54 15.31 -2.58
N LEU A 47 -15.85 14.30 -2.06
CA LEU A 47 -15.74 13.00 -2.72
C LEU A 47 -17.08 12.26 -2.67
N ARG A 48 -17.87 12.42 -3.73
CA ARG A 48 -19.09 11.63 -3.92
C ARG A 48 -18.75 10.14 -4.05
N ARG A 49 -19.52 9.31 -3.35
CA ARG A 49 -19.46 7.85 -3.37
C ARG A 49 -20.80 7.28 -3.82
N GLY A 50 -20.79 6.00 -4.18
CA GLY A 50 -21.96 5.26 -4.64
C GLY A 50 -22.03 5.06 -6.16
N PRO A 51 -23.10 4.43 -6.65
CA PRO A 51 -23.14 3.83 -8.00
C PRO A 51 -22.92 4.82 -9.14
N ALA A 52 -23.38 6.06 -8.98
CA ALA A 52 -23.25 7.13 -9.98
C ALA A 52 -21.94 7.92 -9.89
N SER A 53 -21.05 7.57 -8.96
CA SER A 53 -19.74 8.21 -8.79
C SER A 53 -18.63 7.44 -9.52
N PRO A 54 -17.48 8.05 -9.83
CA PRO A 54 -16.36 7.30 -10.42
C PRO A 54 -15.90 6.15 -9.53
N ALA A 55 -15.38 5.09 -10.14
CA ALA A 55 -14.82 3.93 -9.45
C ALA A 55 -13.81 4.31 -8.36
N SER A 56 -13.77 3.52 -7.29
CA SER A 56 -12.85 3.70 -6.17
C SER A 56 -12.22 2.37 -5.76
N PHE A 57 -10.93 2.41 -5.41
CA PHE A 57 -10.12 1.21 -5.21
C PHE A 57 -9.49 1.19 -3.82
N ALA A 58 -9.38 0.00 -3.26
CA ALA A 58 -8.67 -0.29 -2.02
C ALA A 58 -7.44 -1.13 -2.34
N TYR A 59 -6.26 -0.52 -2.31
CA TYR A 59 -5.00 -1.17 -2.63
C TYR A 59 -4.31 -1.71 -1.39
N PHE A 60 -4.13 -3.04 -1.35
CA PHE A 60 -3.28 -3.69 -0.38
C PHE A 60 -1.90 -3.91 -1.01
N VAL A 61 -0.91 -3.15 -0.55
CA VAL A 61 0.45 -3.19 -1.11
C VAL A 61 1.39 -3.88 -0.13
N THR A 62 1.96 -5.00 -0.54
CA THR A 62 2.89 -5.81 0.25
C THR A 62 4.34 -5.54 -0.14
N SER A 63 5.27 -5.57 0.82
CA SER A 63 6.69 -5.34 0.57
C SER A 63 7.60 -6.18 1.46
N SER A 64 8.83 -6.40 1.01
CA SER A 64 9.90 -6.94 1.84
C SER A 64 10.70 -5.82 2.51
N SER A 65 11.62 -6.20 3.39
CA SER A 65 12.59 -5.28 3.96
C SER A 65 13.48 -4.66 2.87
N GLY A 66 13.64 -3.34 2.90
CA GLY A 66 14.41 -2.59 1.90
C GLY A 66 13.61 -2.12 0.68
N ASP A 67 12.34 -2.49 0.54
CA ASP A 67 11.52 -2.12 -0.62
C ASP A 67 10.88 -0.72 -0.51
N SER A 68 11.20 0.05 0.54
CA SER A 68 10.60 1.38 0.80
C SER A 68 10.60 2.31 -0.42
N ALA A 69 11.70 2.36 -1.19
CA ALA A 69 11.78 3.19 -2.39
C ALA A 69 10.89 2.67 -3.54
N ARG A 70 10.77 1.34 -3.69
CA ARG A 70 9.90 0.72 -4.70
C ARG A 70 8.43 0.95 -4.37
N ILE A 71 8.07 0.87 -3.10
CA ILE A 71 6.73 1.20 -2.62
C ILE A 71 6.40 2.65 -2.88
N LEU A 72 7.32 3.58 -2.57
CA LEU A 72 7.10 5.00 -2.85
C LEU A 72 6.89 5.25 -4.34
N ARG A 73 7.70 4.63 -5.20
CA ARG A 73 7.57 4.70 -6.67
C ARG A 73 6.22 4.14 -7.14
N LEU A 74 5.83 2.97 -6.66
CA LEU A 74 4.53 2.36 -7.02
C LEU A 74 3.38 3.24 -6.57
N LEU A 75 3.39 3.69 -5.31
CA LEU A 75 2.34 4.52 -4.74
C LEU A 75 2.17 5.82 -5.54
N LEU A 76 3.27 6.48 -5.92
CA LEU A 76 3.22 7.68 -6.77
C LEU A 76 2.54 7.43 -8.13
N ALA A 77 2.65 6.21 -8.68
CA ALA A 77 2.03 5.85 -9.96
C ALA A 77 0.53 5.53 -9.83
N ILE A 78 0.09 4.98 -8.70
CA ILE A 78 -1.29 4.55 -8.48
C ILE A 78 -2.09 5.50 -7.58
N TYR A 79 -1.48 6.56 -7.03
CA TYR A 79 -2.13 7.42 -6.05
C TYR A 79 -3.27 8.23 -6.67
N HIS A 80 -4.43 8.18 -6.04
CA HIS A 80 -5.57 9.04 -6.33
C HIS A 80 -6.37 9.30 -5.05
N PRO A 81 -6.89 10.53 -4.82
CA PRO A 81 -7.62 10.90 -3.60
C PRO A 81 -8.84 10.04 -3.26
N ARG A 82 -9.45 9.40 -4.28
CA ARG A 82 -10.65 8.55 -4.11
C ARG A 82 -10.34 7.16 -3.56
N ASN A 83 -9.10 6.72 -3.65
CA ASN A 83 -8.71 5.37 -3.31
C ASN A 83 -8.20 5.28 -1.88
N ARG A 84 -8.18 4.07 -1.32
CA ARG A 84 -7.55 3.76 -0.03
C ARG A 84 -6.31 2.90 -0.27
N TYR A 85 -5.26 3.13 0.50
CA TYR A 85 -4.01 2.39 0.40
C TYR A 85 -3.61 1.87 1.78
N LEU A 86 -3.38 0.57 1.89
CA LEU A 86 -2.77 -0.05 3.07
C LEU A 86 -1.46 -0.69 2.66
N ILE A 87 -0.37 -0.22 3.26
CA ILE A 87 0.98 -0.71 3.00
C ILE A 87 1.35 -1.67 4.12
N HIS A 88 1.70 -2.90 3.76
CA HIS A 88 2.26 -3.90 4.65
C HIS A 88 3.73 -4.12 4.31
N LEU A 89 4.59 -3.91 5.31
CA LEU A 89 6.01 -4.26 5.25
C LEU A 89 6.19 -5.57 6.00
N SER A 90 7.07 -6.45 5.48
CA SER A 90 7.48 -7.68 6.16
C SER A 90 7.79 -7.44 7.66
N PRO A 91 7.53 -8.43 8.54
CA PRO A 91 8.00 -8.40 9.92
C PRO A 91 9.49 -8.12 10.06
N ASP A 92 10.31 -8.48 9.07
CA ASP A 92 11.76 -8.28 9.07
C ASP A 92 12.18 -6.81 8.89
N SER A 93 11.26 -5.94 8.46
CA SER A 93 11.49 -4.50 8.44
C SER A 93 11.58 -3.93 9.85
N SER A 94 12.49 -2.99 10.07
CA SER A 94 12.57 -2.29 11.36
C SER A 94 11.41 -1.29 11.54
N ASP A 95 11.05 -0.96 12.78
CA ASP A 95 10.07 0.10 13.05
C ASP A 95 10.55 1.47 12.54
N LEU A 96 11.87 1.66 12.50
CA LEU A 96 12.49 2.83 11.88
C LEU A 96 12.24 2.88 10.36
N GLU A 97 12.27 1.73 9.68
CA GLU A 97 11.95 1.66 8.25
C GLU A 97 10.47 1.99 8.01
N ARG A 98 9.56 1.40 8.77
CA ARG A 98 8.12 1.67 8.66
C ARG A 98 7.80 3.15 8.90
N SER A 99 8.36 3.74 9.96
CA SER A 99 8.16 5.16 10.28
C SER A 99 8.76 6.07 9.21
N ARG A 100 9.97 5.77 8.71
CA ARG A 100 10.56 6.50 7.59
C ARG A 100 9.70 6.43 6.34
N LEU A 101 9.17 5.27 5.98
CA LEU A 101 8.28 5.13 4.83
C LEU A 101 7.02 5.98 5.00
N ALA A 102 6.38 5.95 6.17
CA ALA A 102 5.20 6.78 6.45
C ALA A 102 5.50 8.28 6.29
N VAL A 103 6.67 8.73 6.77
CA VAL A 103 7.13 10.12 6.58
C VAL A 103 7.41 10.43 5.11
N SER A 104 8.09 9.53 4.39
CA SER A 104 8.40 9.69 2.97
C SER A 104 7.14 9.75 2.10
N VAL A 105 6.15 8.90 2.36
CA VAL A 105 4.84 8.93 1.68
C VAL A 105 4.17 10.28 1.89
N ARG A 106 4.08 10.74 3.14
CA ARG A 106 3.49 12.04 3.46
C ARG A 106 4.25 13.19 2.81
N ALA A 107 5.58 13.11 2.73
CA ALA A 107 6.39 14.15 2.09
C ALA A 107 6.22 14.17 0.56
N ALA A 108 6.20 13.00 -0.08
CA ALA A 108 6.14 12.88 -1.54
C ALA A 108 4.73 13.11 -2.10
N ILE A 109 3.67 12.82 -1.33
CA ILE A 109 2.29 12.92 -1.76
C ILE A 109 1.53 13.91 -0.85
N PRO A 110 1.51 15.21 -1.19
CA PRO A 110 0.85 16.22 -0.35
C PRO A 110 -0.64 15.93 -0.16
N ALA A 111 -1.30 15.44 -1.20
CA ALA A 111 -2.71 15.04 -1.15
C ALA A 111 -2.97 13.90 -0.13
N ALA A 112 -2.03 12.97 0.07
CA ALA A 112 -2.19 11.90 1.05
C ALA A 112 -2.27 12.43 2.49
N ARG A 113 -1.73 13.63 2.76
CA ARG A 113 -1.89 14.30 4.05
C ARG A 113 -3.29 14.91 4.24
N VAL A 114 -3.90 15.38 3.16
CA VAL A 114 -5.22 16.04 3.20
C VAL A 114 -6.35 15.01 3.19
N PHE A 115 -6.23 13.98 2.37
CA PHE A 115 -7.25 12.93 2.22
C PHE A 115 -7.07 11.79 3.22
N GLU A 116 -5.94 11.74 3.93
CA GLU A 116 -5.63 10.74 4.97
C GLU A 116 -5.95 9.30 4.50
N ASN A 117 -5.62 9.01 3.26
CA ASN A 117 -6.04 7.80 2.56
C ASN A 117 -4.93 6.78 2.35
N VAL A 118 -3.77 6.98 2.98
CA VAL A 118 -2.64 6.05 2.95
C VAL A 118 -2.22 5.67 4.36
N ASP A 119 -2.31 4.39 4.68
CA ASP A 119 -1.96 3.82 5.98
C ASP A 119 -0.80 2.85 5.84
N VAL A 120 0.14 2.89 6.80
CA VAL A 120 1.20 1.89 6.93
C VAL A 120 0.86 0.99 8.11
N MET A 121 0.79 -0.32 7.88
CA MET A 121 0.42 -1.28 8.90
C MET A 121 1.48 -1.31 10.02
N GLY A 122 1.07 -0.91 11.24
CA GLY A 122 1.99 -0.84 12.37
C GLY A 122 2.38 -2.20 12.95
N ARG A 123 1.49 -3.19 12.88
CA ARG A 123 1.75 -4.57 13.31
C ARG A 123 1.72 -5.48 12.09
N PRO A 124 2.87 -5.86 11.54
CA PRO A 124 2.92 -6.67 10.33
C PRO A 124 2.50 -8.11 10.63
N ASP A 125 1.71 -8.67 9.72
CA ASP A 125 1.45 -10.11 9.71
C ASP A 125 2.70 -10.88 9.31
N GLN A 126 2.91 -12.03 9.95
CA GLN A 126 3.94 -12.95 9.50
C GLN A 126 3.41 -13.82 8.36
N VAL A 127 4.17 -13.88 7.28
CA VAL A 127 3.80 -14.59 6.07
C VAL A 127 4.87 -15.62 5.75
N THR A 128 4.44 -16.86 5.59
CA THR A 128 5.26 -17.97 5.09
C THR A 128 5.05 -18.12 3.60
N HIS A 129 6.15 -18.22 2.85
CA HIS A 129 6.09 -18.56 1.44
C HIS A 129 5.48 -19.97 1.26
N MET A 130 4.37 -20.07 0.52
CA MET A 130 3.54 -21.28 0.33
C MET A 130 2.65 -21.68 1.52
N GLY A 131 2.54 -20.84 2.56
CA GLY A 131 1.66 -21.07 3.70
C GLY A 131 0.30 -20.39 3.57
N SER A 132 -0.65 -20.76 4.42
CA SER A 132 -1.98 -20.14 4.52
C SER A 132 -1.95 -18.73 5.13
N SER A 133 -0.86 -18.36 5.79
CA SER A 133 -0.63 -17.03 6.37
C SER A 133 -0.64 -15.91 5.33
N ALA A 134 -0.23 -16.16 4.09
CA ALA A 134 -0.34 -15.18 3.01
C ALA A 134 -1.81 -14.79 2.78
N LEU A 135 -2.69 -15.78 2.66
CA LEU A 135 -4.13 -15.56 2.54
C LEU A 135 -4.71 -14.91 3.81
N ALA A 136 -4.28 -15.34 4.99
CA ALA A 136 -4.71 -14.75 6.25
C ALA A 136 -4.34 -13.26 6.34
N SER A 137 -3.15 -12.87 5.85
CA SER A 137 -2.72 -11.47 5.80
C SER A 137 -3.56 -10.65 4.81
N THR A 138 -3.86 -11.19 3.62
CA THR A 138 -4.77 -10.53 2.67
C THR A 138 -6.17 -10.33 3.26
N LEU A 139 -6.72 -11.34 3.94
CA LEU A 139 -8.03 -11.24 4.59
C LEU A 139 -8.01 -10.26 5.76
N HIS A 140 -6.94 -10.25 6.55
CA HIS A 140 -6.74 -9.28 7.62
C HIS A 140 -6.67 -7.85 7.06
N ALA A 141 -5.93 -7.62 5.97
CA ALA A 141 -5.86 -6.34 5.30
C ALA A 141 -7.23 -5.86 4.78
N ALA A 142 -7.99 -6.75 4.13
CA ALA A 142 -9.35 -6.44 3.69
C ALA A 142 -10.25 -6.05 4.88
N ALA A 143 -10.20 -6.79 5.99
CA ALA A 143 -10.96 -6.48 7.19
C ALA A 143 -10.55 -5.14 7.83
N VAL A 144 -9.25 -4.82 7.84
CA VAL A 144 -8.75 -3.51 8.31
C VAL A 144 -9.28 -2.40 7.41
N MET A 145 -9.19 -2.55 6.08
CA MET A 145 -9.68 -1.54 5.15
C MET A 145 -11.18 -1.31 5.27
N LEU A 146 -11.99 -2.37 5.37
CA LEU A 146 -13.44 -2.25 5.59
C LEU A 146 -13.78 -1.48 6.88
N ARG A 147 -12.95 -1.62 7.93
CA ARG A 147 -13.12 -0.88 9.19
C ARG A 147 -12.68 0.57 9.08
N LEU A 148 -11.64 0.86 8.31
CA LEU A 148 -11.16 2.22 8.08
C LEU A 148 -12.13 2.99 7.18
N ASP A 149 -12.57 2.34 6.12
CA ASP A 149 -13.46 2.91 5.12
C ASP A 149 -14.06 1.78 4.25
N GLY A 150 -15.38 1.57 4.31
CA GLY A 150 -16.07 0.58 3.47
C GLY A 150 -16.62 1.15 2.15
N GLY A 151 -16.27 2.39 1.80
CA GLY A 151 -16.84 3.10 0.65
C GLY A 151 -16.14 2.88 -0.70
N TRP A 152 -15.20 1.94 -0.76
CA TRP A 152 -14.51 1.55 -2.00
C TRP A 152 -15.29 0.50 -2.77
N ASP A 153 -14.97 0.33 -4.05
CA ASP A 153 -15.69 -0.58 -4.96
C ASP A 153 -14.95 -1.89 -5.18
N TRP A 154 -13.62 -1.82 -5.31
CA TRP A 154 -12.77 -2.99 -5.55
C TRP A 154 -11.52 -2.99 -4.68
N PHE A 155 -11.23 -4.15 -4.10
CA PHE A 155 -10.01 -4.49 -3.38
C PHE A 155 -8.99 -5.06 -4.35
N VAL A 156 -7.79 -4.47 -4.41
CA VAL A 156 -6.71 -4.88 -5.31
C VAL A 156 -5.46 -5.20 -4.50
N THR A 157 -4.91 -6.38 -4.70
CA THR A 157 -3.65 -6.79 -4.06
C THR A 157 -2.46 -6.51 -4.97
N LEU A 158 -1.43 -5.83 -4.46
CA LEU A 158 -0.18 -5.56 -5.14
C LEU A 158 1.03 -5.89 -4.25
N SER A 159 2.17 -6.07 -4.88
CA SER A 159 3.49 -6.17 -4.26
C SER A 159 4.39 -5.03 -4.70
N ALA A 160 5.49 -4.81 -3.98
CA ALA A 160 6.52 -3.83 -4.35
C ALA A 160 7.17 -4.08 -5.73
N ALA A 161 7.01 -5.30 -6.28
CA ALA A 161 7.51 -5.68 -7.60
C ALA A 161 6.55 -5.28 -8.74
N ASP A 162 5.28 -5.04 -8.44
CA ASP A 162 4.27 -4.71 -9.43
C ASP A 162 4.39 -3.26 -9.91
N TYR A 163 3.88 -2.99 -11.11
CA TYR A 163 3.79 -1.63 -11.64
C TYR A 163 2.63 -1.49 -12.63
N PRO A 164 1.84 -0.40 -12.56
CA PRO A 164 0.71 -0.22 -13.45
C PRO A 164 1.17 0.01 -14.89
N LEU A 165 0.43 -0.56 -15.85
CA LEU A 165 0.59 -0.31 -17.29
C LEU A 165 -0.37 0.77 -17.82
N LEU A 166 -1.37 1.14 -17.02
CA LEU A 166 -2.37 2.16 -17.31
C LEU A 166 -2.29 3.25 -16.24
N THR A 167 -2.72 4.46 -16.58
CA THR A 167 -2.82 5.52 -15.57
C THR A 167 -3.96 5.22 -14.59
N GLN A 168 -3.86 5.77 -13.38
CA GLN A 168 -4.91 5.61 -12.38
C GLN A 168 -6.24 6.20 -12.85
N ASP A 169 -6.21 7.30 -13.59
CA ASP A 169 -7.40 7.98 -14.12
C ASP A 169 -8.08 7.16 -15.22
N ASP A 170 -7.31 6.56 -16.13
CA ASP A 170 -7.83 5.66 -17.17
C ASP A 170 -8.50 4.44 -16.53
N MET A 171 -7.88 3.89 -15.49
CA MET A 171 -8.45 2.75 -14.78
C MET A 171 -9.75 3.13 -14.07
N ILE A 172 -9.82 4.30 -13.41
CA ILE A 172 -11.08 4.81 -12.83
C ILE A 172 -12.14 5.00 -13.93
N HIS A 173 -11.77 5.56 -15.08
CA HIS A 173 -12.69 5.79 -16.18
C HIS A 173 -13.30 4.49 -16.71
N VAL A 174 -12.46 3.50 -17.01
CA VAL A 174 -12.92 2.20 -17.53
C VAL A 174 -13.79 1.48 -16.50
N PHE A 175 -13.34 1.37 -15.25
CA PHE A 175 -14.09 0.67 -14.20
C PHE A 175 -15.37 1.39 -13.78
N SER A 176 -15.53 2.68 -14.08
CA SER A 176 -16.80 3.37 -13.88
C SER A 176 -17.93 2.85 -14.79
N SER A 177 -17.57 2.17 -15.89
CA SER A 177 -18.54 1.50 -16.79
C SER A 177 -18.77 0.02 -16.46
N VAL A 178 -17.94 -0.54 -15.58
CA VAL A 178 -17.98 -1.96 -15.19
C VAL A 178 -19.00 -2.15 -14.07
N PRO A 179 -19.87 -3.17 -14.15
CA PRO A 179 -20.75 -3.53 -13.04
C PRO A 179 -19.95 -3.82 -11.75
N ARG A 180 -20.33 -3.17 -10.64
CA ARG A 180 -19.58 -3.23 -9.38
C ARG A 180 -19.66 -4.60 -8.70
N ASP A 181 -20.67 -5.40 -9.02
CA ASP A 181 -20.89 -6.75 -8.52
C ASP A 181 -19.95 -7.82 -9.12
N LEU A 182 -19.01 -7.42 -9.98
CA LEU A 182 -18.04 -8.31 -10.62
C LEU A 182 -16.70 -8.39 -9.87
N ASN A 183 -16.16 -9.62 -9.85
CA ASN A 183 -14.80 -9.93 -9.37
C ASN A 183 -13.93 -10.36 -10.54
N PHE A 184 -12.67 -9.92 -10.55
CA PHE A 184 -11.68 -10.28 -11.57
C PHE A 184 -10.63 -11.18 -10.94
N ILE A 185 -10.74 -12.48 -11.23
CA ILE A 185 -9.87 -13.51 -10.70
C ILE A 185 -9.54 -14.47 -11.83
N ASP A 186 -8.25 -14.59 -12.17
CA ASP A 186 -7.78 -15.63 -13.07
C ASP A 186 -7.93 -17.00 -12.40
N HIS A 187 -8.61 -17.93 -13.07
CA HIS A 187 -8.87 -19.25 -12.50
C HIS A 187 -9.09 -20.31 -13.58
N THR A 188 -8.66 -21.53 -13.27
CA THR A 188 -8.98 -22.75 -14.04
C THR A 188 -9.35 -23.88 -13.09
N SER A 189 -10.29 -24.72 -13.49
CA SER A 189 -10.60 -25.96 -12.76
C SER A 189 -9.72 -27.14 -13.16
N ASP A 190 -8.84 -26.97 -14.14
CA ASP A 190 -7.84 -27.99 -14.49
C ASP A 190 -6.66 -27.92 -13.52
N LEU A 191 -6.67 -28.83 -12.54
CA LEU A 191 -5.64 -28.88 -11.50
C LEU A 191 -4.39 -29.64 -11.96
N GLY A 192 -4.56 -30.65 -12.81
CA GLY A 192 -3.51 -31.60 -13.19
C GLY A 192 -2.69 -32.08 -11.97
N TRP A 193 -1.36 -31.93 -12.06
CA TRP A 193 -0.44 -32.32 -10.99
C TRP A 193 -0.64 -31.58 -9.66
N LYS A 194 -1.31 -30.40 -9.68
CA LYS A 194 -1.51 -29.58 -8.47
C LYS A 194 -2.46 -30.24 -7.49
N GLU A 195 -3.39 -31.08 -7.91
CA GLU A 195 -4.29 -31.77 -6.98
C GLU A 195 -3.49 -32.62 -5.97
N VAL A 196 -2.57 -33.43 -6.47
CA VAL A 196 -1.72 -34.32 -5.66
C VAL A 196 -0.71 -33.54 -4.80
N HIS A 197 -0.25 -32.37 -5.28
CA HIS A 197 0.83 -31.61 -4.64
C HIS A 197 0.37 -30.40 -3.81
N ARG A 198 -0.87 -29.93 -3.98
CA ARG A 198 -1.38 -28.70 -3.34
C ARG A 198 -2.69 -28.91 -2.61
N VAL A 199 -3.52 -29.89 -3.01
CA VAL A 199 -4.82 -30.13 -2.38
C VAL A 199 -4.74 -31.25 -1.34
N GLN A 200 -4.15 -32.38 -1.70
CA GLN A 200 -4.04 -33.57 -0.85
C GLN A 200 -3.02 -33.44 0.30
N PRO A 201 -1.91 -32.70 0.19
CA PRO A 201 -1.00 -32.51 1.32
C PRO A 201 -1.65 -31.72 2.45
N VAL A 202 -1.34 -32.09 3.68
CA VAL A 202 -1.70 -31.31 4.87
C VAL A 202 -0.49 -30.49 5.29
N ILE A 203 -0.64 -29.16 5.26
CA ILE A 203 0.42 -28.21 5.59
C ILE A 203 0.05 -27.49 6.88
N VAL A 204 1.00 -27.43 7.81
CA VAL A 204 0.92 -26.64 9.04
C VAL A 204 1.80 -25.42 8.86
N ASP A 205 1.17 -24.25 8.74
CA ASP A 205 1.89 -22.99 8.57
C ASP A 205 2.36 -22.45 9.92
N ALA A 206 3.69 -22.43 10.12
CA ALA A 206 4.26 -21.97 11.37
C ALA A 206 3.98 -20.49 11.66
N ALA A 207 3.79 -19.65 10.64
CA ALA A 207 3.55 -18.23 10.85
C ALA A 207 2.24 -17.94 11.61
N ILE A 208 1.26 -18.84 11.53
CA ILE A 208 -0.04 -18.66 12.19
C ILE A 208 0.04 -18.88 13.70
N TYR A 209 0.78 -19.90 14.16
CA TYR A 209 0.83 -20.28 15.58
C TYR A 209 2.19 -19.99 16.24
N LEU A 210 3.24 -19.75 15.47
CA LEU A 210 4.60 -19.40 15.92
C LEU A 210 5.09 -18.13 15.22
N ARG A 211 4.87 -16.98 15.87
CA ARG A 211 5.26 -15.60 15.49
C ARG A 211 6.75 -15.35 15.14
N ARG A 212 7.59 -16.37 14.98
CA ARG A 212 9.00 -16.24 14.57
C ARG A 212 9.47 -17.26 13.53
N ARG A 213 8.57 -18.07 12.96
CA ARG A 213 8.94 -19.05 11.92
C ARG A 213 8.21 -18.71 10.62
N SER A 214 8.99 -18.49 9.57
CA SER A 214 8.53 -18.33 8.19
C SER A 214 8.62 -19.65 7.39
N SER A 215 8.68 -20.79 8.09
CA SER A 215 8.71 -22.12 7.50
C SER A 215 7.35 -22.79 7.62
N TYR A 216 7.02 -23.69 6.69
CA TYR A 216 5.86 -24.57 6.83
C TYR A 216 6.32 -26.00 7.15
N PHE A 217 5.45 -26.76 7.80
CA PHE A 217 5.63 -28.19 8.03
C PHE A 217 4.61 -28.96 7.21
N GLN A 218 5.06 -29.97 6.48
CA GLN A 218 4.16 -30.89 5.78
C GLN A 218 3.97 -32.14 6.62
N ALA A 219 2.73 -32.54 6.85
CA ALA A 219 2.43 -33.79 7.53
C ALA A 219 2.81 -34.99 6.65
N THR A 220 3.19 -36.10 7.29
CA THR A 220 3.46 -37.37 6.60
C THR A 220 2.22 -37.91 5.91
N GLU A 221 1.07 -37.80 6.58
CA GLU A 221 -0.22 -38.23 6.07
C GLU A 221 -0.83 -37.21 5.10
N LYS A 222 -1.51 -37.71 4.08
CA LYS A 222 -2.29 -36.90 3.12
C LYS A 222 -3.77 -37.08 3.36
N ARG A 223 -4.56 -36.09 2.96
CA ARG A 223 -6.03 -36.19 2.92
C ARG A 223 -6.51 -36.52 1.51
N LYS A 224 -7.71 -37.10 1.41
CA LYS A 224 -8.43 -37.22 0.15
C LYS A 224 -8.87 -35.82 -0.33
N THR A 225 -8.96 -35.64 -1.64
CA THR A 225 -9.52 -34.42 -2.24
C THR A 225 -10.98 -34.27 -1.78
N PRO A 226 -11.37 -33.16 -1.13
CA PRO A 226 -12.77 -32.89 -0.81
C PRO A 226 -13.65 -32.88 -2.06
N ASP A 227 -14.85 -33.45 -1.94
CA ASP A 227 -15.86 -33.56 -3.01
C ASP A 227 -17.06 -32.61 -2.82
N ALA A 228 -17.18 -31.98 -1.66
CA ALA A 228 -18.25 -31.01 -1.37
C ALA A 228 -18.17 -29.70 -2.19
N PHE A 229 -17.03 -29.41 -2.81
CA PHE A 229 -16.82 -28.21 -3.63
C PHE A 229 -15.76 -28.45 -4.71
N LYS A 230 -15.79 -27.63 -5.76
CA LYS A 230 -14.83 -27.71 -6.86
C LYS A 230 -13.61 -26.84 -6.56
N PHE A 231 -12.41 -27.39 -6.77
CA PHE A 231 -11.19 -26.61 -6.70
C PHE A 231 -10.92 -25.86 -7.99
N PHE A 232 -10.42 -24.64 -7.83
CA PHE A 232 -9.88 -23.83 -8.91
C PHE A 232 -8.47 -23.39 -8.54
N THR A 233 -7.61 -23.19 -9.54
CA THR A 233 -6.25 -22.68 -9.37
C THR A 233 -6.03 -21.48 -10.28
N GLY A 234 -5.23 -20.52 -9.82
CA GLY A 234 -4.98 -19.27 -10.52
C GLY A 234 -3.80 -18.52 -9.92
N ILE A 235 -3.70 -17.23 -10.24
CA ILE A 235 -2.66 -16.32 -9.74
C ILE A 235 -3.19 -15.57 -8.50
N LEU A 236 -2.29 -15.21 -7.59
CA LEU A 236 -2.64 -14.51 -6.33
C LEU A 236 -3.12 -13.06 -6.54
N LEU A 237 -2.88 -12.47 -7.71
CA LEU A 237 -3.37 -11.14 -8.05
C LEU A 237 -4.89 -11.20 -8.20
N THR A 238 -5.58 -10.57 -7.24
CA THR A 238 -7.04 -10.57 -7.18
C THR A 238 -7.57 -9.15 -7.14
N MET A 239 -8.71 -8.96 -7.80
CA MET A 239 -9.50 -7.75 -7.71
C MET A 239 -10.94 -8.11 -7.33
N GLY A 240 -11.32 -7.85 -6.09
CA GLY A 240 -12.59 -8.31 -5.50
C GLY A 240 -13.49 -7.16 -5.04
N HIS A 241 -14.81 -7.29 -5.19
CA HIS A 241 -15.79 -6.30 -4.74
C HIS A 241 -15.97 -6.31 -3.21
N SER A 242 -16.14 -5.14 -2.58
CA SER A 242 -16.69 -5.07 -1.21
C SER A 242 -18.17 -4.81 -1.20
N GLU A 243 -18.90 -5.71 -0.56
CA GLU A 243 -20.26 -5.45 -0.13
C GLU A 243 -20.25 -5.05 1.35
N PRO A 244 -20.63 -3.82 1.73
CA PRO A 244 -20.85 -3.49 3.12
C PRO A 244 -22.18 -4.11 3.57
N THR A 245 -22.14 -5.28 4.22
CA THR A 245 -23.30 -5.79 4.94
C THR A 245 -23.62 -4.86 6.11
N LEU A 246 -24.67 -4.05 5.94
CA LEU A 246 -25.35 -3.36 7.04
C LEU A 246 -26.01 -4.42 7.93
N TYR A 247 -25.51 -4.57 9.15
CA TYR A 247 -26.24 -5.19 10.27
C TYR A 247 -26.60 -4.08 11.26
#